data_AF-A0A7C5JG54-F1
#
_entry.id   AF-A0A7C5JG54-F1
#
_cell.length_a   1.000
_cell.length_b   1.000
_cell.length_c   1.000
_cell.angle_alpha   90.00
_cell.angle_beta   90.00
_cell.angle_gamma   90.00
#
_symmetry.space_group_name_H-M   'P 1'
#
loop_
_entity.id
_entity.type
_entity.pdbx_description
1 polymer ?
#
loop_
_entity_poly.entity_id
_entity_poly.type
_entity_poly.pdbx_seq_one_letter_code
_entity_poly.pdbx_strand_id
1 'polypeptide(L)'
;MRKMLILLTGLLMLFSHSTKAAHIIGGEITYRCFGNGRYQITIKMYRDCYGGGADFDSFTPNLIGQVTVFRGNSPEPFTSVLLDPPKIVNI
;
A
#
# COMPACT_ATOMS: atom_id res chain seq x y z
N MET A 1 -45.22 3.51 -12.65
CA MET A 1 -44.04 3.49 -11.76
C MET A 1 -43.16 2.26 -11.91
N ARG A 2 -43.70 1.03 -11.95
CA ARG A 2 -42.91 -0.23 -12.08
C ARG A 2 -42.02 -0.32 -13.34
N LYS A 3 -42.50 0.14 -14.50
CA LYS A 3 -41.72 0.20 -15.76
C LYS A 3 -40.54 1.18 -15.67
N MET A 4 -40.73 2.31 -14.98
CA MET A 4 -39.70 3.33 -14.78
C MET A 4 -38.58 2.83 -13.86
N LEU A 5 -38.94 2.06 -12.82
CA LEU A 5 -37.97 1.42 -11.94
C LEU A 5 -37.12 0.38 -12.69
N ILE A 6 -37.73 -0.44 -13.55
CA ILE A 6 -37.00 -1.43 -14.38
C ILE A 6 -36.02 -0.73 -15.33
N LEU A 7 -36.45 0.37 -15.98
CA LEU A 7 -35.59 1.13 -16.88
C LEU A 7 -34.40 1.75 -16.14
N LEU A 8 -34.63 2.29 -14.94
CA LEU A 8 -33.60 2.88 -14.10
C LEU A 8 -32.58 1.84 -13.62
N THR A 9 -33.04 0.67 -13.17
CA THR A 9 -32.15 -0.43 -12.77
C THR A 9 -31.32 -0.94 -13.95
N GLY A 10 -31.93 -1.09 -15.13
CA GLY A 10 -31.20 -1.47 -16.35
C GLY A 10 -30.14 -0.45 -16.74
N LEU A 11 -30.46 0.85 -16.64
CA LEU A 11 -29.51 1.93 -16.91
C LEU A 11 -28.34 1.92 -15.92
N LEU A 12 -28.58 1.70 -14.63
CA LEU A 12 -27.53 1.65 -13.60
C LEU A 12 -26.54 0.48 -13.82
N MET A 13 -27.02 -0.66 -14.31
CA MET A 13 -26.16 -1.82 -14.59
C MET A 13 -25.15 -1.54 -15.73
N LEU A 14 -25.52 -0.69 -16.70
CA LEU A 14 -24.62 -0.27 -17.79
C LEU A 14 -23.44 0.58 -17.29
N PHE A 15 -23.55 1.19 -16.11
CA PHE A 15 -22.48 1.98 -15.49
C PHE A 15 -21.66 1.19 -14.47
N SER A 16 -21.87 -0.13 -14.33
CA SER A 16 -21.06 -0.94 -13.42
C SER A 16 -19.59 -0.97 -13.87
N HIS A 17 -18.69 -0.50 -13.01
CA HIS A 17 -17.24 -0.52 -13.25
C HIS A 17 -16.60 -1.67 -12.47
N SER A 18 -15.68 -2.39 -13.09
CA SER A 18 -14.85 -3.36 -12.40
C SER A 18 -13.76 -2.64 -11.61
N THR A 19 -13.67 -2.92 -10.31
CA THR A 19 -12.59 -2.44 -9.45
C THR A 19 -11.49 -3.49 -9.35
N LYS A 20 -10.24 -3.03 -9.21
CA LYS A 20 -9.08 -3.89 -8.95
C LYS A 20 -8.49 -3.50 -7.61
N ALA A 21 -8.02 -4.49 -6.87
CA ALA A 21 -7.26 -4.30 -5.63
C ALA A 21 -6.06 -5.24 -5.63
N ALA A 22 -4.94 -4.74 -5.13
CA ALA A 22 -3.74 -5.52 -4.85
C ALA A 22 -3.41 -5.39 -3.36
N HIS A 23 -2.83 -6.44 -2.80
CA HIS A 23 -2.48 -6.51 -1.39
C HIS A 23 -1.01 -6.90 -1.24
N ILE A 24 -0.28 -6.24 -0.33
CA ILE A 24 1.09 -6.65 0.02
C ILE A 24 0.99 -7.99 0.75
N ILE A 25 1.49 -9.05 0.14
CA ILE A 25 1.31 -10.42 0.66
C ILE A 25 2.13 -10.72 1.93
N GLY A 26 3.10 -9.85 2.23
CA GLY A 26 3.89 -9.91 3.45
C GLY A 26 5.19 -9.14 3.31
N GLY A 27 6.05 -9.31 4.30
CA GLY A 27 7.38 -8.73 4.29
C GLY A 27 8.13 -9.02 5.57
N GLU A 28 9.39 -8.61 5.58
CA GLU A 28 10.28 -8.69 6.72
C GLU A 28 10.77 -7.28 7.09
N ILE A 29 10.76 -6.97 8.37
CA ILE A 29 11.35 -5.74 8.91
C ILE A 29 12.50 -6.16 9.81
N THR A 30 13.69 -5.65 9.51
CA THR A 30 14.88 -5.83 10.32
C THR A 30 15.43 -4.48 10.74
N TYR A 31 16.14 -4.44 11.87
CA TYR A 31 16.83 -3.25 12.33
C TYR A 31 18.26 -3.57 12.74
N ARG A 32 19.14 -2.60 12.54
CA ARG A 32 20.51 -2.60 13.05
C ARG A 32 20.71 -1.35 13.91
N CYS A 33 21.06 -1.55 15.17
CA CYS A 33 21.49 -0.47 16.05
C CYS A 33 22.96 -0.16 15.80
N PHE A 34 23.27 1.10 15.50
CA PHE A 34 24.65 1.61 15.38
C PHE A 34 25.14 2.30 16.67
N GLY A 35 24.31 2.35 17.72
CA GLY A 35 24.58 3.11 18.93
C GLY A 35 24.23 4.59 18.80
N ASN A 36 24.32 5.35 19.89
CA ASN A 36 24.02 6.79 19.95
C ASN A 36 22.62 7.16 19.38
N GLY A 37 21.63 6.29 19.58
CA GLY A 37 20.28 6.49 19.06
C GLY A 37 20.16 6.35 17.53
N ARG A 38 21.19 5.89 16.83
CA ARG A 38 21.16 5.66 15.38
C ARG A 38 20.74 4.22 15.08
N TYR A 39 19.71 4.10 14.25
CA TYR A 39 19.20 2.82 13.77
C TYR A 39 19.12 2.86 12.24
N GLN A 40 19.48 1.75 11.61
CA GLN A 40 19.11 1.47 10.23
C GLN A 40 17.99 0.45 10.23
N ILE A 41 16.90 0.79 9.57
CA ILE A 41 15.75 -0.08 9.37
C ILE A 41 15.79 -0.58 7.94
N THR A 42 15.54 -1.87 7.72
CA THR A 42 15.45 -2.47 6.39
C THR A 42 14.14 -3.22 6.28
N ILE A 43 13.36 -2.83 5.26
CA ILE A 43 12.06 -3.43 4.96
C ILE A 43 12.21 -4.18 3.64
N LYS A 44 11.87 -5.47 3.64
CA LYS A 44 11.73 -6.29 2.44
C LYS A 44 10.25 -6.58 2.26
N MET A 45 9.65 -6.07 1.19
CA MET A 45 8.26 -6.37 0.86
C MET A 45 8.18 -7.52 -0.14
N TYR A 46 7.27 -8.46 0.09
CA TYR A 46 7.01 -9.55 -0.82
C TYR A 46 5.86 -9.20 -1.75
N ARG A 47 6.06 -9.41 -3.04
CA ARG A 47 5.06 -9.25 -4.09
C ARG A 47 4.62 -10.62 -4.56
N ASP A 48 3.33 -10.75 -4.88
CA ASP A 48 2.84 -11.92 -5.61
C ASP A 48 3.48 -11.94 -7.02
N CYS A 49 4.02 -13.08 -7.41
CA CYS A 49 4.69 -13.32 -8.69
C CYS A 49 3.84 -12.89 -9.89
N TYR A 50 2.51 -12.95 -9.78
CA TYR A 50 1.57 -12.62 -10.87
C TYR A 50 0.74 -11.35 -10.62
N GLY A 51 0.92 -10.72 -9.45
CA GLY A 51 0.03 -9.65 -8.97
C GLY A 51 0.44 -8.22 -9.36
N GLY A 52 1.56 -8.03 -10.07
CA GLY A 52 2.06 -6.69 -10.47
C GLY A 52 2.57 -5.81 -9.31
N GLY A 53 2.36 -6.22 -8.06
CA GLY A 53 2.65 -5.46 -6.85
C GLY A 53 1.43 -4.69 -6.33
N ALA A 54 1.55 -4.14 -5.12
CA ALA A 54 0.58 -3.24 -4.57
C ALA A 54 1.16 -1.82 -4.57
N ASP A 55 0.37 -0.83 -4.97
CA ASP A 55 0.83 0.56 -5.13
C ASP A 55 1.37 1.19 -3.83
N PHE A 56 1.11 0.57 -2.67
CA PHE A 56 1.53 1.04 -1.34
C PHE A 56 3.03 0.87 -1.04
N ASP A 57 3.81 0.31 -1.97
CA ASP A 57 5.26 0.14 -1.83
C ASP A 57 6.07 1.15 -2.66
N SER A 58 5.45 2.26 -3.10
CA SER A 58 6.03 3.29 -3.98
C SER A 58 6.38 2.81 -5.40
N PHE A 59 5.80 1.69 -5.87
CA PHE A 59 6.03 1.24 -7.24
C PHE A 59 5.56 2.23 -8.31
N THR A 60 4.42 2.86 -8.08
CA THR A 60 3.81 3.79 -9.03
C THR A 60 4.03 5.23 -8.57
N PRO A 61 4.20 6.18 -9.51
CA PRO A 61 4.49 7.57 -9.16
C PRO A 61 3.30 8.27 -8.48
N ASN A 62 2.10 7.70 -8.59
CA ASN A 62 0.86 8.29 -8.09
C ASN A 62 0.52 7.86 -6.66
N LEU A 63 1.17 6.80 -6.13
CA LEU A 63 0.98 6.36 -4.76
C LEU A 63 2.34 6.08 -4.13
N ILE A 64 2.69 6.93 -3.16
CA ILE A 64 3.96 6.85 -2.45
C ILE A 64 3.71 6.15 -1.12
N GLY A 65 4.41 5.04 -0.91
CA GLY A 65 4.46 4.34 0.37
C GLY A 65 5.12 5.21 1.44
N GLN A 66 4.70 5.04 2.69
CA GLN A 66 5.23 5.80 3.82
C GLN A 66 5.48 4.86 5.00
N VAL A 67 6.57 5.12 5.72
CA VAL A 67 6.85 4.52 7.03
C VAL A 67 6.67 5.59 8.09
N THR A 68 5.78 5.32 9.05
CA THR A 68 5.51 6.23 10.17
C THR A 68 6.04 5.63 11.46
N VAL A 69 6.81 6.42 12.21
CA VAL A 69 7.43 6.04 13.48
C VAL A 69 6.69 6.73 14.61
N PHE A 70 6.28 5.97 15.62
CA PHE A 70 5.63 6.47 16.83
C PHE A 70 6.51 6.25 18.05
N ARG A 71 6.31 7.06 19.09
CA ARG A 71 7.04 6.92 20.36
C ARG A 71 6.09 6.39 21.44
N GLY A 72 6.32 5.15 21.88
CA GLY A 72 5.49 4.50 22.89
C GLY A 72 4.03 4.44 22.45
N ASN A 73 3.11 4.89 23.31
CA ASN A 73 1.67 4.90 23.05
C ASN A 73 1.15 6.25 22.53
N SER A 74 2.03 7.14 22.06
CA SER A 74 1.61 8.43 21.48
C SER A 74 0.75 8.21 20.23
N PRO A 75 -0.44 8.82 20.12
CA PRO A 75 -1.24 8.77 18.90
C PRO A 75 -0.63 9.65 17.79
N GLU A 76 0.21 10.61 18.15
CA GLU A 76 0.88 11.49 17.19
C GLU A 76 2.18 10.86 16.65
N PRO A 77 2.41 10.93 15.32
CA PRO A 77 3.66 10.49 14.70
C PRO A 77 4.88 11.22 15.27
N PHE A 78 5.96 10.48 15.56
CA PHE A 78 7.26 11.07 15.84
C PHE A 78 7.95 11.54 14.56
N THR A 79 7.91 10.72 13.51
CA THR A 79 8.39 11.07 12.17
C THR A 79 7.73 10.18 11.12
N SER A 80 7.61 10.69 9.91
CA SER A 80 7.21 9.91 8.74
C SER A 80 8.26 10.04 7.65
N VAL A 81 8.54 8.93 6.97
CA VAL A 81 9.50 8.84 5.88
C VAL A 81 8.76 8.34 4.64
N LEU A 82 8.78 9.13 3.57
CA LEU A 82 8.29 8.68 2.27
C LEU A 82 9.30 7.70 1.68
N LEU A 83 8.80 6.60 1.14
CA LEU A 83 9.61 5.56 0.54
C LEU A 83 9.94 5.93 -0.90
N ASP A 84 11.21 5.82 -1.27
CA ASP A 84 11.62 5.79 -2.68
C ASP A 84 11.05 4.55 -3.38
N PRO A 85 10.97 4.56 -4.73
CA PRO A 85 10.56 3.37 -5.47
C PRO A 85 11.36 2.13 -5.10
N PRO A 86 10.72 0.95 -4.99
CA PRO A 86 11.37 -0.24 -4.47
C PRO A 86 12.32 -0.83 -5.52
N LYS A 87 13.46 -1.32 -5.05
CA LYS A 87 14.34 -2.15 -5.88
C LYS A 87 13.80 -3.58 -5.92
N ILE A 88 13.21 -3.97 -7.06
CA ILE A 88 12.70 -5.33 -7.26
C ILE A 88 13.88 -6.28 -7.45
N VAL A 89 13.94 -7.33 -6.63
CA VAL A 89 14.93 -8.41 -6.72
C VAL A 89 14.19 -9.73 -6.92
N ASN A 90 14.62 -10.52 -7.90
CA ASN A 90 14.13 -11.89 -8.05
C ASN A 90 14.96 -12.79 -7.12
N ILE A 91 14.28 -13.48 -6.23
CA ILE A 91 14.82 -14.51 -5.32
C ILE A 91 14.53 -15.89 -5.90
#